data_AF-M5SS10-F1
#
_entry.id   AF-M5SS10-F1
#
_cell.length_a   1.000
_cell.length_b   1.000
_cell.length_c   1.000
_cell.angle_alpha   90.00
_cell.angle_beta   90.00
_cell.angle_gamma   90.00
#
_symmetry.space_group_name_H-M   'P 1'
#
loop_
_entity.id
_entity.type
_entity.pdbx_description
1 polymer ?
#
loop_
_entity_poly.entity_id
_entity_poly.type
_entity_poly.pdbx_seq_one_letter_code
_entity_poly.pdbx_strand_id
1 'polypeptide(L)'
;MLRALKVTLVVTSLAVAVGVTGSASSALGQEHAGHHAANKVVVDADILSAFVNKPCENFQLARKHFLSGNNKKAASSLRTALAFLRLEAARADAISQVAIEKSVHDLKLLASAVERGEVQAYSELQRAFVEAHVALASHHCVQSDTCCCQLEKDGADGDVTCVCRELNAATIHLEQATMWRNGKLAELVQPTYDESHFAEMESMGFSNSMATHKKDANQNRFLSNMKQRIGSLHQKLEAFTGRKIQLARPHEIDAFGGMDLR
;
A
#
# COMPACT_ATOMS: atom_id res chain seq x y z
N MET A 1 -23.64 -6.62 19.85
CA MET A 1 -22.35 -7.16 20.33
C MET A 1 -21.38 -7.15 19.16
N LEU A 2 -20.43 -6.20 19.12
CA LEU A 2 -19.41 -6.15 18.06
C LEU A 2 -18.42 -7.30 18.25
N ARG A 3 -18.34 -8.23 17.30
CA ARG A 3 -17.29 -9.25 17.26
C ARG A 3 -16.09 -8.65 16.52
N ALA A 4 -15.05 -8.29 17.27
CA ALA A 4 -13.79 -7.81 16.70
C ALA A 4 -13.16 -8.88 15.79
N LEU A 5 -12.96 -8.55 14.52
CA LEU A 5 -12.32 -9.41 13.53
C LEU A 5 -10.80 -9.36 13.76
N LYS A 6 -10.25 -10.39 14.42
CA LYS A 6 -8.81 -10.48 14.73
C LYS A 6 -8.01 -10.88 13.50
N VAL A 7 -7.14 -10.00 13.00
CA VAL A 7 -6.19 -10.31 11.92
C VAL A 7 -4.90 -10.86 12.52
N THR A 8 -4.40 -11.96 11.96
CA THR A 8 -3.14 -12.60 12.39
C THR A 8 -2.01 -12.17 11.47
N LEU A 9 -0.96 -11.56 12.02
CA LEU A 9 0.25 -11.20 11.28
C LEU A 9 1.38 -12.20 11.60
N VAL A 10 2.03 -12.77 10.58
CA VAL A 10 3.18 -13.66 10.74
C VAL A 10 4.44 -12.95 10.27
N VAL A 11 5.39 -12.70 11.17
CA VAL A 11 6.70 -12.14 10.83
C VAL A 11 7.73 -13.27 10.81
N THR A 12 8.25 -13.61 9.63
CA THR A 12 9.36 -14.56 9.49
C THR A 12 10.69 -13.80 9.55
N SER A 13 11.46 -14.03 10.61
CA SER A 13 12.85 -13.56 10.70
C SER A 13 13.75 -14.60 10.04
N LEU A 14 14.46 -14.22 8.97
CA LEU A 14 15.44 -15.08 8.30
C LEU A 14 16.76 -15.05 9.08
N ALA A 15 17.03 -16.09 9.88
CA ALA A 15 18.33 -16.27 10.53
C ALA A 15 19.28 -17.00 9.57
N VAL A 16 20.38 -16.35 9.18
CA VAL A 16 21.49 -16.98 8.44
C VAL A 16 22.36 -17.71 9.46
N ALA A 17 22.27 -19.04 9.49
CA ALA A 17 23.15 -19.87 10.30
C ALA A 17 24.49 -20.08 9.58
N VAL A 18 25.55 -19.45 10.09
CA VAL A 18 26.94 -19.73 9.69
C VAL A 18 27.37 -21.00 10.43
N GLY A 19 27.49 -22.11 9.70
CA GLY A 19 27.96 -23.38 10.24
C GLY A 19 29.49 -23.39 10.39
N VAL A 20 29.96 -23.59 11.62
CA VAL A 20 31.34 -24.02 11.91
C VAL A 20 31.26 -25.45 12.43
N THR A 21 31.95 -26.37 11.75
CA THR A 21 32.03 -27.79 12.08
C THR A 21 33.07 -28.05 13.18
N GLY A 22 32.72 -28.90 14.15
CA GLY A 22 33.64 -29.42 15.16
C GLY A 22 32.96 -30.48 16.02
N SER A 23 33.35 -31.74 15.85
CA SER A 23 32.76 -32.94 16.48
C SER A 23 33.33 -33.21 17.87
N ALA A 24 32.48 -33.64 18.83
CA ALA A 24 32.71 -34.81 19.71
C ALA A 24 31.52 -35.04 20.67
N SER A 25 31.21 -36.32 20.88
CA SER A 25 30.01 -36.91 21.50
C SER A 25 29.92 -36.84 23.03
N SER A 26 28.70 -36.72 23.56
CA SER A 26 28.17 -37.62 24.61
C SER A 26 26.68 -37.36 24.88
N ALA A 27 25.92 -38.45 24.92
CA ALA A 27 24.47 -38.50 25.09
C ALA A 27 24.04 -38.21 26.53
N LEU A 28 22.95 -37.45 26.71
CA LEU A 28 21.91 -37.57 27.74
C LEU A 28 20.89 -36.43 27.57
N GLY A 29 19.60 -36.77 27.48
CA GLY A 29 18.50 -35.82 27.65
C GLY A 29 17.89 -35.25 26.36
N GLN A 30 17.25 -36.11 25.56
CA GLN A 30 16.37 -35.67 24.48
C GLN A 30 14.95 -35.48 25.02
N GLU A 31 14.62 -34.26 25.47
CA GLU A 31 13.23 -33.76 25.41
C GLU A 31 13.15 -32.23 25.58
N HIS A 32 13.79 -31.44 24.73
CA HIS A 32 13.48 -30.01 24.57
C HIS A 32 13.20 -29.71 23.09
N ALA A 33 12.16 -30.33 22.55
CA ALA A 33 11.50 -29.89 21.32
C ALA A 33 10.20 -29.15 21.71
N GLY A 34 10.36 -28.02 22.39
CA GLY A 34 9.25 -27.20 22.87
C GLY A 34 9.34 -25.79 22.29
N HIS A 35 8.78 -25.62 21.09
CA HIS A 35 8.29 -24.36 20.53
C HIS A 35 9.11 -23.09 20.81
N HIS A 36 9.95 -22.69 19.84
CA HIS A 36 10.04 -21.28 19.49
C HIS A 36 8.68 -20.85 18.94
N ALA A 37 7.72 -20.61 19.84
CA ALA A 37 6.48 -19.95 19.51
C ALA A 37 6.86 -18.59 18.94
N ALA A 38 6.69 -18.43 17.63
CA ALA A 38 6.77 -17.14 16.97
C ALA A 38 5.95 -16.14 17.80
N ASN A 39 6.57 -15.03 18.20
CA ASN A 39 5.88 -13.95 18.90
C ASN A 39 4.77 -13.41 18.00
N LYS A 40 3.58 -13.99 18.13
CA LYS A 40 2.41 -13.68 17.32
C LYS A 40 1.75 -12.44 17.92
N VAL A 41 1.87 -11.32 17.22
CA VAL A 41 1.15 -10.10 17.59
C VAL A 41 -0.19 -10.10 16.86
N VAL A 42 -1.28 -10.07 17.62
CA VAL A 42 -2.64 -9.90 17.09
C VAL A 42 -2.98 -8.43 17.17
N VAL A 43 -3.27 -7.82 16.02
CA VAL A 43 -3.68 -6.42 15.91
C VAL A 43 -5.12 -6.36 15.46
N ASP A 44 -5.89 -5.44 16.02
CA ASP A 44 -7.27 -5.23 15.62
C ASP A 44 -7.35 -4.66 14.19
N ALA A 45 -8.29 -5.16 13.39
CA ALA A 45 -8.47 -4.70 12.02
C ALA A 45 -8.83 -3.21 11.93
N ASP A 46 -9.49 -2.65 12.95
CA ASP A 46 -9.84 -1.23 12.98
C ASP A 46 -8.62 -0.36 13.24
N ILE A 47 -7.66 -0.85 14.03
CA ILE A 47 -6.36 -0.20 14.20
C ILE A 47 -5.60 -0.20 12.87
N LEU A 48 -5.61 -1.33 12.15
CA LEU A 48 -4.97 -1.42 10.83
C LEU A 48 -5.62 -0.47 9.80
N SER A 49 -6.94 -0.28 9.88
CA SER A 49 -7.69 0.61 9.01
C SER A 49 -7.20 2.06 9.06
N ALA A 50 -6.72 2.51 10.22
CA ALA A 50 -6.16 3.85 10.40
C ALA A 50 -4.86 4.06 9.61
N PHE A 51 -4.21 2.99 9.15
CA PHE A 51 -2.95 3.03 8.42
C PHE A 51 -3.09 2.91 6.90
N VAL A 52 -4.31 2.65 6.37
CA VAL A 52 -4.58 2.45 4.93
C VAL A 52 -4.02 3.59 4.07
N ASN A 53 -4.13 4.83 4.53
CA ASN A 53 -3.67 6.00 3.76
C ASN A 53 -2.19 6.36 3.98
N LYS A 54 -1.49 5.73 4.92
CA LYS A 54 -0.10 6.08 5.24
C LYS A 54 0.89 5.87 4.09
N PRO A 55 0.75 4.85 3.22
CA PRO A 55 1.53 4.79 1.99
C PRO A 55 1.36 6.04 1.11
N CYS A 56 0.11 6.51 0.93
CA CYS A 56 -0.20 7.68 0.12
C CYS A 56 0.45 8.95 0.66
N GLU A 57 0.26 9.24 1.95
CA GLU A 57 0.87 10.39 2.63
C GLU A 57 2.40 10.40 2.44
N ASN A 58 3.04 9.25 2.60
CA ASN A 58 4.49 9.14 2.48
C ASN A 58 4.98 9.24 1.02
N PHE A 59 4.20 8.80 0.03
CA PHE A 59 4.54 9.05 -1.38
C PHE A 59 4.42 10.54 -1.75
N GLN A 60 3.42 11.24 -1.22
CA GLN A 60 3.31 12.69 -1.41
C GLN A 60 4.48 13.45 -0.75
N LEU A 61 4.89 13.05 0.46
CA LEU A 61 6.08 13.59 1.13
C LEU A 61 7.36 13.29 0.36
N ALA A 62 7.52 12.05 -0.12
CA ALA A 62 8.66 11.64 -0.94
C ALA A 62 8.77 12.50 -2.20
N ARG A 63 7.66 12.71 -2.92
CA ARG A 63 7.60 13.63 -4.05
C ARG A 63 8.02 15.05 -3.65
N LYS A 64 7.40 15.62 -2.61
CA LYS A 64 7.68 17.00 -2.17
C LYS A 64 9.17 17.19 -1.90
N HIS A 65 9.78 16.24 -1.19
CA HIS A 65 11.20 16.28 -0.86
C HIS A 65 12.11 16.06 -2.07
N PHE A 66 11.73 15.16 -2.98
CA PHE A 66 12.49 14.92 -4.21
C PHE A 66 12.53 16.18 -5.09
N LEU A 67 11.36 16.80 -5.31
CA LEU A 67 11.23 18.02 -6.10
C LEU A 67 11.90 19.24 -5.47
N SER A 68 12.12 19.23 -4.15
CA SER A 68 12.90 20.28 -3.46
C SER A 68 14.39 19.96 -3.35
N GLY A 69 14.91 18.99 -4.12
CA GLY A 69 16.30 18.54 -4.06
C GLY A 69 16.72 17.85 -2.75
N ASN A 70 15.78 17.54 -1.86
CA ASN A 70 16.06 16.93 -0.57
C ASN A 70 15.98 15.39 -0.65
N ASN A 71 16.95 14.82 -1.35
CA ASN A 71 17.07 13.39 -1.63
C ASN A 71 17.05 12.51 -0.37
N LYS A 72 17.71 12.93 0.71
CA LYS A 72 17.73 12.18 1.99
C LYS A 72 16.33 12.08 2.62
N LYS A 73 15.59 13.19 2.67
CA LYS A 73 14.22 13.17 3.20
C LYS A 73 13.28 12.38 2.30
N ALA A 74 13.41 12.52 0.98
CA ALA A 74 12.63 11.73 0.03
C ALA A 74 12.82 10.23 0.24
N ALA A 75 14.07 9.77 0.32
CA ALA A 75 14.41 8.38 0.62
C ALA A 75 13.86 7.91 1.97
N SER A 76 13.90 8.78 3.00
CA SER A 76 13.31 8.46 4.30
C SER A 76 11.79 8.26 4.23
N SER A 77 11.06 9.13 3.52
CA SER A 77 9.61 8.97 3.34
C SER A 77 9.28 7.69 2.57
N LEU A 78 10.07 7.32 1.56
CA LEU A 78 9.92 6.05 0.85
C LEU A 78 10.09 4.84 1.79
N ARG A 79 11.08 4.88 2.69
CA ARG A 79 11.30 3.82 3.70
C ARG A 79 10.15 3.72 4.70
N THR A 80 9.51 4.83 5.04
CA THR A 80 8.31 4.81 5.86
C THR A 80 7.14 4.18 5.12
N ALA A 81 6.91 4.54 3.84
CA ALA A 81 5.87 3.89 3.02
C ALA A 81 6.09 2.37 2.91
N LEU A 82 7.33 1.94 2.72
CA LEU A 82 7.74 0.53 2.69
C LEU A 82 7.33 -0.25 3.95
N ALA A 83 7.42 0.36 5.13
CA ALA A 83 7.02 -0.28 6.38
C ALA A 83 5.51 -0.57 6.40
N PHE A 84 4.69 0.37 5.92
CA PHE A 84 3.24 0.17 5.80
C PHE A 84 2.89 -0.87 4.74
N LEU A 85 3.56 -0.90 3.58
CA LEU A 85 3.35 -1.96 2.59
C LEU A 85 3.68 -3.35 3.15
N ARG A 86 4.72 -3.48 3.98
CA ARG A 86 5.04 -4.77 4.61
C ARG A 86 3.98 -5.22 5.60
N LEU A 87 3.35 -4.28 6.30
CA LEU A 87 2.21 -4.57 7.18
C LEU A 87 1.03 -5.14 6.36
N GLU A 88 0.76 -4.54 5.20
CA GLU A 88 -0.27 -5.03 4.28
C GLU A 88 0.09 -6.40 3.67
N ALA A 89 1.34 -6.61 3.27
CA ALA A 89 1.80 -7.89 2.74
C ALA A 89 1.63 -9.03 3.76
N ALA A 90 1.90 -8.77 5.03
CA ALA A 90 1.85 -9.80 6.07
C ALA A 90 0.42 -10.23 6.47
N ARG A 91 -0.61 -9.54 5.98
CA ARG A 91 -2.03 -9.92 6.11
C ARG A 91 -2.68 -10.29 4.77
N ALA A 92 -1.91 -10.31 3.69
CA ALA A 92 -2.40 -10.58 2.36
C ALA A 92 -2.54 -12.08 2.09
N ASP A 93 -3.41 -12.44 1.14
CA ASP A 93 -3.36 -13.77 0.54
C ASP A 93 -2.05 -13.96 -0.24
N ALA A 94 -1.71 -15.19 -0.61
CA ALA A 94 -0.42 -15.49 -1.25
C ALA A 94 -0.18 -14.71 -2.57
N ILE A 95 -1.21 -14.46 -3.37
CA ILE A 95 -1.09 -13.74 -4.65
C ILE A 95 -0.85 -12.26 -4.38
N SER A 96 -1.68 -11.68 -3.51
CA SER A 96 -1.60 -10.28 -3.08
C SER A 96 -0.27 -9.99 -2.36
N GLN A 97 0.19 -10.91 -1.51
CA GLN A 97 1.47 -10.81 -0.81
C GLN A 97 2.64 -10.69 -1.80
N VAL A 98 2.72 -11.57 -2.80
CA VAL A 98 3.78 -11.53 -3.82
C VAL A 98 3.78 -10.20 -4.57
N ALA A 99 2.60 -9.68 -4.94
CA ALA A 99 2.48 -8.40 -5.63
C ALA A 99 2.96 -7.22 -4.76
N ILE A 100 2.56 -7.19 -3.49
CA ILE A 100 2.98 -6.14 -2.55
C ILE A 100 4.48 -6.24 -2.25
N GLU A 101 5.01 -7.45 -2.03
CA GLU A 101 6.44 -7.66 -1.77
C GLU A 101 7.30 -7.25 -2.96
N LYS A 102 6.84 -7.45 -4.20
CA LYS A 102 7.49 -6.88 -5.38
C LYS A 102 7.57 -5.36 -5.29
N SER A 103 6.46 -4.68 -4.99
CA SER A 103 6.46 -3.22 -4.81
C SER A 103 7.37 -2.76 -3.66
N VAL A 104 7.44 -3.54 -2.56
CA VAL A 104 8.36 -3.29 -1.45
C VAL A 104 9.82 -3.41 -1.91
N HIS A 105 10.15 -4.39 -2.74
CA HIS A 105 11.50 -4.52 -3.29
C HIS A 105 11.85 -3.33 -4.18
N ASP A 106 10.99 -2.99 -5.13
CA ASP A 106 11.23 -1.91 -6.09
C ASP A 106 11.37 -0.54 -5.40
N LEU A 107 10.50 -0.24 -4.43
CA LEU A 107 10.58 0.99 -3.64
C LEU A 107 11.84 1.06 -2.76
N LYS A 108 12.37 -0.08 -2.30
CA LYS A 108 13.63 -0.12 -1.53
C LYS A 108 14.83 0.22 -2.42
N LEU A 109 14.86 -0.32 -3.64
CA LEU A 109 15.88 0.04 -4.63
C LEU A 109 15.77 1.53 -4.97
N LEU A 110 14.56 2.02 -5.24
CA LEU A 110 14.29 3.42 -5.53
C LEU A 110 14.72 4.34 -4.39
N ALA A 111 14.37 4.03 -3.13
CA ALA A 111 14.80 4.83 -1.99
C ALA A 111 16.32 4.97 -1.89
N SER A 112 17.04 3.90 -2.23
CA SER A 112 18.51 3.90 -2.21
C SER A 112 19.09 4.73 -3.37
N ALA A 113 18.51 4.64 -4.56
CA ALA A 113 18.90 5.46 -5.72
C ALA A 113 18.59 6.95 -5.50
N VAL A 114 17.41 7.26 -4.95
CA VAL A 114 17.03 8.64 -4.57
C VAL A 114 18.02 9.20 -3.58
N GLU A 115 18.36 8.47 -2.52
CA GLU A 115 19.31 8.93 -1.49
C GLU A 115 20.70 9.26 -2.07
N ARG A 116 21.15 8.49 -3.07
CA ARG A 116 22.42 8.72 -3.77
C ARG A 116 22.33 9.79 -4.87
N GLY A 117 21.15 10.33 -5.15
CA GLY A 117 20.94 11.28 -6.24
C GLY A 117 21.06 10.67 -7.64
N GLU A 118 20.87 9.35 -7.76
CA GLU A 118 21.00 8.63 -9.03
C GLU A 118 19.72 8.68 -9.88
N VAL A 119 18.58 9.02 -9.27
CA VAL A 119 17.30 9.13 -9.98
C VAL A 119 17.26 10.42 -10.79
N GLN A 120 17.17 10.27 -12.12
CA GLN A 120 17.23 11.37 -13.08
C GLN A 120 15.86 11.75 -13.64
N ALA A 121 14.77 11.16 -13.14
CA ALA A 121 13.44 11.59 -13.55
C ALA A 121 12.41 11.35 -12.45
N TYR A 122 11.53 12.34 -12.26
CA TYR A 122 10.36 12.19 -11.39
C TYR A 122 9.43 11.06 -11.85
N SER A 123 9.39 10.78 -13.15
CA SER A 123 8.61 9.66 -13.72
C SER A 123 9.02 8.29 -13.15
N GLU A 124 10.24 8.14 -12.64
CA GLU A 124 10.69 6.92 -11.95
C GLU A 124 9.97 6.73 -10.60
N LEU A 125 9.81 7.80 -9.82
CA LEU A 125 9.03 7.79 -8.58
C LEU A 125 7.56 7.49 -8.89
N GLN A 126 6.99 8.23 -9.84
CA GLN A 126 5.60 8.09 -10.24
C GLN A 126 5.27 6.65 -10.66
N ARG A 127 6.13 6.01 -11.46
CA ARG A 127 5.95 4.60 -11.85
C ARG A 127 5.90 3.67 -10.64
N ALA A 128 6.82 3.81 -9.70
CA ALA A 128 6.84 2.98 -8.50
C ALA A 128 5.61 3.19 -7.61
N PHE A 129 5.14 4.44 -7.48
CA PHE A 129 3.93 4.76 -6.70
C PHE A 129 2.67 4.16 -7.32
N VAL A 130 2.55 4.22 -8.64
CA VAL A 130 1.41 3.60 -9.34
C VAL A 130 1.43 2.08 -9.15
N GLU A 131 2.59 1.43 -9.30
CA GLU A 131 2.72 -0.02 -9.11
C GLU A 131 2.34 -0.44 -7.68
N ALA A 132 2.80 0.30 -6.67
CA ALA A 132 2.46 0.07 -5.27
C ALA A 132 0.96 0.24 -4.98
N HIS A 133 0.35 1.32 -5.48
CA HIS A 133 -1.08 1.55 -5.29
C HIS A 133 -1.94 0.52 -6.02
N VAL A 134 -1.52 0.05 -7.19
CA VAL A 134 -2.16 -1.06 -7.91
C VAL A 134 -2.15 -2.33 -7.07
N ALA A 135 -1.01 -2.70 -6.49
CA ALA A 135 -0.89 -3.89 -5.65
C ALA A 135 -1.81 -3.81 -4.43
N LEU A 136 -1.83 -2.66 -3.73
CA LEU A 136 -2.70 -2.42 -2.58
C LEU A 136 -4.19 -2.45 -2.96
N ALA A 137 -4.58 -1.77 -4.04
CA ALA A 137 -5.97 -1.77 -4.50
C ALA A 137 -6.47 -3.19 -4.81
N SER A 138 -5.64 -4.01 -5.46
CA SER A 138 -5.94 -5.40 -5.76
C SER A 138 -6.14 -6.22 -4.49
N HIS A 139 -5.21 -6.11 -3.54
CA HIS A 139 -5.26 -6.79 -2.25
C HIS A 139 -6.57 -6.48 -1.49
N HIS A 140 -6.90 -5.19 -1.35
CA HIS A 140 -8.11 -4.77 -0.68
C HIS A 140 -9.39 -5.19 -1.42
N CYS A 141 -9.38 -5.28 -2.76
CA CYS A 141 -10.50 -5.87 -3.50
C CYS A 141 -10.72 -7.35 -3.14
N VAL A 142 -9.64 -8.14 -3.05
CA VAL A 142 -9.74 -9.57 -2.69
C VAL A 142 -10.23 -9.73 -1.25
N GLN A 143 -9.77 -8.89 -0.33
CA GLN A 143 -10.26 -8.91 1.05
C GLN A 143 -11.72 -8.48 1.15
N SER A 144 -12.14 -7.47 0.38
CA SER A 144 -13.55 -7.07 0.29
C SER A 144 -14.43 -8.21 -0.24
N ASP A 145 -13.99 -8.94 -1.27
CA ASP A 145 -14.69 -10.13 -1.76
C ASP A 145 -14.79 -11.21 -0.68
N THR A 146 -13.70 -11.46 0.03
CA THR A 146 -13.65 -12.45 1.12
C THR A 146 -14.63 -12.08 2.24
N CYS A 147 -14.65 -10.81 2.65
CA CYS A 147 -15.60 -10.33 3.65
C CYS A 147 -17.05 -10.35 3.14
N CYS A 148 -17.27 -10.12 1.84
CA CYS A 148 -18.60 -10.24 1.25
C CYS A 148 -19.11 -11.68 1.27
N CYS A 149 -18.26 -12.65 0.91
CA CYS A 149 -18.60 -14.08 1.02
C CYS A 149 -18.91 -14.51 2.46
N GLN A 150 -18.23 -13.91 3.45
CA GLN A 150 -18.49 -14.18 4.86
C GLN A 150 -19.81 -13.55 5.32
N LEU A 151 -20.06 -12.29 4.93
CA LEU A 151 -21.31 -11.58 5.18
C LEU A 151 -22.52 -12.36 4.66
N GLU A 152 -22.44 -12.93 3.45
CA GLU A 152 -23.51 -13.75 2.88
C GLU A 152 -23.77 -15.04 3.66
N LYS A 153 -22.73 -15.66 4.22
CA LYS A 153 -22.87 -16.86 5.06
C LYS A 153 -23.52 -16.54 6.40
N ASP A 154 -23.19 -15.38 6.97
CA ASP A 154 -23.69 -14.94 8.27
C ASP A 154 -25.12 -14.37 8.18
N GLY A 155 -25.59 -14.02 6.98
CA GLY A 155 -26.97 -13.59 6.73
C GLY A 155 -27.30 -12.30 7.47
N ALA A 156 -28.48 -12.24 8.10
CA ALA A 156 -28.98 -11.02 8.75
C ALA A 156 -28.12 -10.51 9.92
N ASP A 157 -27.29 -11.37 10.51
CA ASP A 157 -26.40 -11.04 11.63
C ASP A 157 -24.99 -10.62 11.18
N GLY A 158 -24.73 -10.60 9.87
CA GLY A 158 -23.41 -10.36 9.32
C GLY A 158 -22.94 -8.90 9.46
N ASP A 159 -21.66 -8.72 9.78
CA ASP A 159 -21.03 -7.41 9.94
C ASP A 159 -20.52 -6.84 8.61
N VAL A 160 -21.15 -5.77 8.13
CA VAL A 160 -20.79 -5.07 6.90
C VAL A 160 -19.49 -4.27 7.00
N THR A 161 -18.99 -4.02 8.22
CA THR A 161 -17.86 -3.11 8.48
C THR A 161 -16.60 -3.56 7.75
N CYS A 162 -16.33 -4.87 7.69
CA CYS A 162 -15.18 -5.37 6.94
C CYS A 162 -15.30 -5.04 5.44
N VAL A 163 -16.46 -5.32 4.81
CA VAL A 163 -16.65 -5.07 3.37
C VAL A 163 -16.49 -3.58 3.08
N CYS A 164 -17.13 -2.72 3.87
CA CYS A 164 -17.01 -1.27 3.74
C CYS A 164 -15.55 -0.80 3.85
N ARG A 165 -14.82 -1.26 4.87
CA ARG A 165 -13.42 -0.88 5.12
C ARG A 165 -12.52 -1.25 3.95
N GLU A 166 -12.56 -2.52 3.52
CA GLU A 166 -11.67 -3.00 2.46
C GLU A 166 -12.05 -2.40 1.10
N LEU A 167 -13.34 -2.24 0.81
CA LEU A 167 -13.80 -1.60 -0.42
C LEU A 167 -13.40 -0.12 -0.49
N ASN A 168 -13.44 0.58 0.65
CA ASN A 168 -12.98 1.96 0.75
C ASN A 168 -11.48 2.07 0.50
N ALA A 169 -10.67 1.20 1.13
CA ALA A 169 -9.23 1.13 0.93
C ALA A 169 -8.85 0.83 -0.54
N ALA A 170 -9.55 -0.12 -1.16
CA ALA A 170 -9.38 -0.46 -2.57
C ALA A 170 -9.64 0.75 -3.48
N THR A 171 -10.71 1.49 -3.20
CA THR A 171 -11.10 2.69 -3.95
C THR A 171 -10.04 3.77 -3.82
N ILE A 172 -9.59 4.08 -2.61
CA ILE A 172 -8.57 5.09 -2.36
C ILE A 172 -7.29 4.78 -3.15
N HIS A 173 -6.80 3.55 -3.07
CA HIS A 173 -5.56 3.18 -3.77
C HIS A 173 -5.73 3.14 -5.30
N LEU A 174 -6.88 2.71 -5.82
CA LEU A 174 -7.17 2.77 -7.26
C LEU A 174 -7.17 4.21 -7.78
N GLU A 175 -7.76 5.13 -7.02
CA GLU A 175 -7.78 6.54 -7.38
C GLU A 175 -6.39 7.16 -7.31
N GLN A 176 -5.60 6.88 -6.26
CA GLN A 176 -4.21 7.32 -6.19
C GLN A 176 -3.39 6.78 -7.37
N ALA A 177 -3.48 5.49 -7.70
CA ALA A 177 -2.82 4.92 -8.87
C ALA A 177 -3.19 5.67 -10.17
N THR A 178 -4.46 6.03 -10.31
CA THR A 178 -4.97 6.77 -11.47
C THR A 178 -4.44 8.21 -11.50
N MET A 179 -4.43 8.90 -10.36
CA MET A 179 -3.94 10.28 -10.24
C MET A 179 -2.44 10.36 -10.52
N TRP A 180 -1.64 9.47 -9.93
CA TRP A 180 -0.21 9.38 -10.18
C TRP A 180 0.05 9.04 -11.65
N ARG A 181 -0.65 8.07 -12.25
CA ARG A 181 -0.46 7.72 -13.67
C ARG A 181 -0.72 8.91 -14.59
N ASN A 182 -1.81 9.64 -14.34
CA ASN A 182 -2.24 10.72 -15.23
C ASN A 182 -1.50 12.05 -14.97
N GLY A 183 -0.54 12.10 -14.05
CA GLY A 183 0.17 13.34 -13.68
C GLY A 183 -0.70 14.36 -12.93
N LYS A 184 -2.00 14.13 -12.74
CA LYS A 184 -2.96 15.08 -12.13
C LYS A 184 -2.62 15.52 -10.71
N LEU A 185 -1.77 14.77 -10.01
CA LEU A 185 -1.31 15.14 -8.67
C LEU A 185 -0.32 16.33 -8.72
N ALA A 186 0.32 16.60 -9.86
CA ALA A 186 1.17 17.77 -10.08
C ALA A 186 0.36 19.08 -10.23
N GLU A 187 -0.90 19.00 -10.65
CA GLU A 187 -1.77 20.17 -10.82
C GLU A 187 -2.53 20.56 -9.54
N LEU A 188 -2.93 19.57 -8.72
CA LEU A 188 -3.79 19.80 -7.53
C LEU A 188 -3.06 20.30 -6.30
N VAL A 189 -1.74 20.17 -6.27
CA VAL A 189 -0.90 20.74 -5.21
C VAL A 189 0.11 21.60 -5.95
N GLN A 190 -0.25 22.86 -6.21
CA GLN A 190 0.71 23.93 -6.35
C GLN A 190 0.96 24.51 -4.97
N PRO A 191 1.99 24.08 -4.22
CA PRO A 191 2.60 24.98 -3.28
C PRO A 191 3.24 26.09 -4.11
N THR A 192 3.35 27.27 -3.54
CA THR A 192 4.22 28.36 -3.99
C THR A 192 5.67 27.84 -4.10
N TYR A 193 5.96 27.07 -5.16
CA TYR A 193 7.29 26.67 -5.57
C TYR A 193 7.80 27.76 -6.49
N ASP A 194 9.06 28.11 -6.31
CA ASP A 194 9.79 28.92 -7.28
C ASP A 194 9.91 28.08 -8.57
N GLU A 195 9.05 28.35 -9.55
CA GLU A 195 9.00 27.66 -10.84
C GLU A 195 10.35 27.64 -11.56
N SER A 196 11.27 28.55 -11.19
CA SER A 196 12.62 28.60 -11.75
C SER A 196 13.37 27.27 -11.57
N HIS A 197 13.22 26.56 -10.46
CA HIS A 197 13.96 25.33 -10.20
C HIS A 197 13.41 24.11 -10.98
N PHE A 198 12.12 24.14 -11.32
CA PHE A 198 11.50 23.10 -12.17
C PHE A 198 11.82 23.35 -13.64
N ALA A 199 11.77 24.62 -14.08
CA ALA A 199 12.23 25.03 -15.40
C ALA A 199 13.73 24.77 -15.59
N GLU A 200 14.54 24.92 -14.54
CA GLU A 200 15.97 24.59 -14.56
C GLU A 200 16.21 23.07 -14.63
N MET A 201 15.42 22.24 -13.94
CA MET A 201 15.48 20.78 -14.10
C MET A 201 15.02 20.31 -15.49
N GLU A 202 13.94 20.87 -16.05
CA GLU A 202 13.52 20.60 -17.42
C GLU A 202 14.57 21.09 -18.45
N SER A 203 15.18 22.25 -18.20
CA SER A 203 16.32 22.79 -18.97
C SER A 203 17.57 21.91 -18.86
N MET A 204 17.76 21.16 -17.77
CA MET A 204 18.84 20.17 -17.60
C MET A 204 18.53 18.82 -18.27
N GLY A 205 17.42 18.69 -19.00
CA GLY A 205 17.08 17.51 -19.79
C GLY A 205 16.23 16.47 -19.07
N PHE A 206 15.63 16.80 -17.91
CA PHE A 206 14.66 15.93 -17.24
C PHE A 206 13.36 15.90 -18.06
N SER A 207 13.21 14.90 -18.92
CA SER A 207 11.99 14.73 -19.72
C SER A 207 10.87 14.09 -18.91
N ASN A 208 9.72 14.75 -18.83
CA ASN A 208 8.47 14.22 -18.26
C ASN A 208 7.74 13.22 -19.19
N SER A 209 8.38 12.77 -20.28
CA SER A 209 7.77 11.89 -21.25
C SER A 209 7.68 10.45 -20.74
N MET A 210 6.57 10.12 -20.08
CA MET A 210 6.14 8.72 -19.87
C MET A 210 5.63 8.14 -21.20
N ALA A 211 6.52 7.91 -22.16
CA ALA A 211 6.19 7.24 -23.41
C ALA A 211 6.63 5.76 -23.36
N THR A 212 5.77 4.88 -22.81
CA THR A 212 5.93 3.42 -22.97
C THR A 212 4.62 2.76 -23.40
N HIS A 213 4.25 2.94 -24.67
CA HIS A 213 2.96 2.58 -25.28
C HIS A 213 2.41 1.16 -25.03
N LYS A 214 3.24 0.17 -24.67
CA LYS A 214 2.79 -1.23 -24.47
C LYS A 214 2.51 -1.59 -23.01
N LYS A 215 3.22 -0.98 -22.06
CA LYS A 215 2.99 -1.19 -20.61
C LYS A 215 1.68 -0.52 -20.17
N ASP A 216 1.33 0.58 -20.82
CA ASP A 216 0.14 1.36 -20.52
C ASP A 216 -1.17 0.64 -20.87
N ALA A 217 -1.22 -0.13 -21.96
CA ALA A 217 -2.43 -0.82 -22.39
C ALA A 217 -2.87 -1.93 -21.40
N ASN A 218 -1.92 -2.73 -20.92
CA ASN A 218 -2.20 -3.78 -19.93
C ASN A 218 -2.61 -3.17 -18.59
N GLN A 219 -1.95 -2.09 -18.19
CA GLN A 219 -2.26 -1.39 -16.96
C GLN A 219 -3.62 -0.67 -17.02
N ASN A 220 -3.99 -0.10 -18.18
CA ASN A 220 -5.32 0.49 -18.41
C ASN A 220 -6.42 -0.57 -18.31
N ARG A 221 -6.22 -1.72 -18.95
CA ARG A 221 -7.14 -2.85 -18.83
C ARG A 221 -7.26 -3.30 -17.38
N PHE A 222 -6.15 -3.41 -16.66
CA PHE A 222 -6.14 -3.81 -15.26
C PHE A 222 -6.92 -2.83 -14.37
N LEU A 223 -6.63 -1.52 -14.48
CA LEU A 223 -7.32 -0.48 -13.72
C LEU A 223 -8.82 -0.43 -14.05
N SER A 224 -9.19 -0.62 -15.32
CA SER A 224 -10.59 -0.72 -15.75
C SER A 224 -11.29 -1.93 -15.14
N ASN A 225 -10.64 -3.10 -15.16
CA ASN A 225 -11.18 -4.32 -14.55
C ASN A 225 -11.36 -4.16 -13.04
N MET A 226 -10.39 -3.55 -12.34
CA MET A 226 -10.53 -3.26 -10.91
C MET A 226 -11.67 -2.29 -10.64
N LYS A 227 -11.80 -1.22 -11.43
CA LYS A 227 -12.92 -0.27 -11.31
C LYS A 227 -14.27 -0.98 -11.45
N GLN A 228 -14.40 -1.88 -12.42
CA GLN A 228 -15.61 -2.68 -12.61
C GLN A 228 -15.86 -3.60 -11.40
N ARG A 229 -14.82 -4.25 -10.87
CA ARG A 229 -14.93 -5.15 -9.71
C ARG A 229 -15.35 -4.40 -8.44
N ILE A 230 -14.75 -3.24 -8.16
CA ILE A 230 -15.16 -2.34 -7.05
C ILE A 230 -16.62 -1.90 -7.23
N GLY A 231 -17.02 -1.53 -8.45
CA GLY A 231 -18.41 -1.16 -8.74
C GLY A 231 -19.39 -2.31 -8.49
N SER A 232 -19.05 -3.53 -8.90
CA SER A 232 -19.85 -4.73 -8.65
C SER A 232 -19.98 -5.03 -7.15
N LEU A 233 -18.88 -4.96 -6.40
CA LEU A 233 -18.87 -5.16 -4.95
C LEU A 233 -19.72 -4.12 -4.23
N HIS A 234 -19.62 -2.86 -4.64
CA HIS A 234 -20.42 -1.76 -4.11
C HIS A 234 -21.91 -2.04 -4.31
N GLN A 235 -22.33 -2.36 -5.54
CA GLN A 235 -23.73 -2.66 -5.85
C GLN A 235 -24.25 -3.86 -5.05
N LYS A 236 -23.43 -4.90 -4.90
CA LYS A 236 -23.77 -6.08 -4.11
C LYS A 236 -24.00 -5.71 -2.63
N LEU A 237 -23.16 -4.84 -2.07
CA LEU A 237 -23.30 -4.37 -0.70
C LEU A 237 -24.55 -3.49 -0.50
N GLU A 238 -24.86 -2.61 -1.46
CA GLU A 238 -26.10 -1.83 -1.43
C GLU A 238 -27.34 -2.73 -1.50
N ALA A 239 -27.33 -3.75 -2.37
CA ALA A 239 -28.40 -4.73 -2.48
C ALA A 239 -28.58 -5.53 -1.19
N PHE A 240 -27.48 -5.94 -0.55
CA PHE A 240 -27.51 -6.68 0.71
C PHE A 240 -28.07 -5.84 1.87
N THR A 241 -27.64 -4.57 1.97
CA THR A 241 -28.03 -3.68 3.07
C THR A 241 -29.37 -2.99 2.87
N GLY A 242 -29.88 -2.94 1.63
CA GLY A 242 -31.04 -2.14 1.26
C GLY A 242 -30.80 -0.63 1.38
N ARG A 243 -29.54 -0.19 1.43
CA ARG A 243 -29.14 1.21 1.64
C ARG A 243 -28.17 1.64 0.55
N LYS A 244 -28.25 2.92 0.18
CA LYS A 244 -27.19 3.55 -0.62
C LYS A 244 -25.97 3.79 0.24
N ILE A 245 -24.80 3.43 -0.25
CA ILE A 245 -23.55 3.55 0.50
C ILE A 245 -22.67 4.57 -0.23
N GLN A 246 -22.08 5.51 0.52
CA GLN A 246 -21.07 6.40 -0.04
C GLN A 246 -19.69 5.86 0.33
N LEU A 247 -18.88 5.54 -0.68
CA LEU A 247 -17.46 5.28 -0.47
C LEU A 247 -16.71 6.60 -0.38
N ALA A 248 -15.68 6.67 0.46
CA ALA A 248 -14.92 7.90 0.63
C ALA A 248 -14.21 8.24 -0.67
N ARG A 249 -14.29 9.52 -1.08
CA ARG A 249 -13.42 10.06 -2.12
C ARG A 249 -12.13 10.56 -1.45
N PRO A 250 -10.93 10.25 -1.95
CA PRO A 250 -9.65 10.71 -1.40
C PRO A 250 -9.58 12.22 -1.18
N HIS A 251 -10.25 13.03 -2.03
CA HIS A 251 -10.29 14.49 -1.89
C HIS A 251 -11.03 14.97 -0.65
N GLU A 252 -11.83 14.11 -0.01
CA GLU A 252 -12.57 14.41 1.22
C GLU A 252 -11.82 13.93 2.47
N ILE A 253 -10.74 13.15 2.32
CA ILE A 253 -10.01 12.56 3.45
C ILE A 253 -9.00 13.54 4.08
N ASP A 254 -8.65 14.63 3.38
CA ASP A 254 -7.89 15.75 3.97
C ASP A 254 -8.66 16.43 5.13
N ALA A 255 -9.97 16.15 5.30
CA ALA A 255 -10.77 16.66 6.41
C ALA A 255 -10.58 15.91 7.74
N PHE A 256 -9.99 14.70 7.74
CA PHE A 256 -9.81 13.93 8.99
C PHE A 256 -8.46 14.15 9.68
N GLY A 257 -7.56 14.93 9.07
CA GLY A 257 -6.28 15.35 9.67
C GLY A 257 -6.38 16.55 10.62
N GLY A 258 -7.57 17.16 10.75
CA GLY A 258 -7.84 18.34 11.57
C GLY A 258 -8.73 18.07 12.79
N MET A 259 -8.62 16.91 13.44
CA MET A 259 -9.18 16.76 14.78
C MET A 259 -8.31 17.53 15.77
N ASP A 260 -8.64 18.81 15.95
CA ASP A 260 -8.31 19.57 17.15
C ASP A 260 -8.90 18.81 18.34
N LEU A 261 -8.02 18.12 19.09
CA LEU A 261 -8.32 17.71 20.46
C LEU A 261 -8.19 18.95 21.34
N ARG A 262 -9.30 19.67 21.50
CA ARG A 262 -9.53 20.60 22.61
C ARG A 262 -10.76 20.18 23.38
#